data_AF-A0A3B9CT69-F1
#
_entry.id   AF-A0A3B9CT69-F1
#
_cell.length_a   1.000
_cell.length_b   1.000
_cell.length_c   1.000
_cell.angle_alpha   90.00
_cell.angle_beta   90.00
_cell.angle_gamma   90.00
#
_symmetry.space_group_name_H-M   'P 1'
#
loop_
_entity.id
_entity.type
_entity.pdbx_description
1 polymer ?
#
loop_
_entity_poly.entity_id
_entity_poly.type
_entity_poly.pdbx_seq_one_letter_code
_entity_poly.pdbx_strand_id
1 'polypeptide(L)'
;MSAYESASHYFQTAAGVMDLSPNMQKLLLTPEREVKVQVAMKMDNGDIATFVGFRMQHNSARGPMKGGLRFHHEVDADEVLALASLMTWKTAVVDIPYGGAKGGISVDPRSLSGNELELMTRKFVDELQDVIGPDKDIPAPDMGTNAQVMAWIVNQYEKFHGFNPAIVTGKPLELHGADGREEATGRGVGLLTEALLGKFDRTASESTIAIQGFGNVGSWA
;
A
#
# COMPACT_ATOMS: atom_id res chain seq x y z
N MET A 1 -10.62 19.53 -1.90
CA MET A 1 -9.22 19.36 -1.49
C MET A 1 -8.80 18.00 -1.99
N SER A 2 -7.74 17.92 -2.80
CA SER A 2 -7.26 16.63 -3.28
C SER A 2 -6.65 15.82 -2.12
N ALA A 3 -6.47 14.51 -2.31
CA ALA A 3 -5.80 13.68 -1.33
C ALA A 3 -4.37 14.18 -1.06
N TYR A 4 -3.66 14.62 -2.10
CA TYR A 4 -2.29 15.13 -1.99
C TYR A 4 -2.21 16.49 -1.29
N GLU A 5 -3.14 17.41 -1.58
CA GLU A 5 -3.24 18.69 -0.85
C GLU A 5 -3.45 18.46 0.64
N SER A 6 -4.33 17.52 0.99
CA SER A 6 -4.62 17.18 2.39
C SER A 6 -3.39 16.61 3.10
N ALA A 7 -2.69 15.66 2.47
CA ALA A 7 -1.44 15.10 3.01
C ALA A 7 -0.34 16.16 3.16
N SER A 8 -0.21 17.04 2.16
CA SER A 8 0.79 18.12 2.14
C SER A 8 0.51 19.16 3.24
N HIS A 9 -0.76 19.47 3.51
CA HIS A 9 -1.13 20.39 4.59
C HIS A 9 -0.64 19.91 5.97
N TYR A 10 -0.85 18.62 6.28
CA TYR A 10 -0.39 18.05 7.55
C TYR A 10 1.14 17.97 7.62
N PHE A 11 1.81 17.64 6.52
CA PHE A 11 3.26 17.68 6.45
C PHE A 11 3.80 19.09 6.73
N GLN A 12 3.25 20.12 6.08
CA GLN A 12 3.68 21.51 6.25
C GLN A 12 3.47 21.99 7.70
N THR A 13 2.36 21.59 8.32
CA THR A 13 2.10 21.89 9.73
C THR A 13 3.17 21.29 10.63
N ALA A 14 3.52 20.01 10.45
CA ALA A 14 4.58 19.36 11.21
C ALA A 14 5.97 19.97 10.91
N ALA A 15 6.24 20.31 9.65
CA ALA A 15 7.48 20.94 9.23
C ALA A 15 7.69 22.32 9.86
N GLY A 16 6.61 23.09 10.06
CA GLY A 16 6.64 24.37 10.75
C GLY A 16 6.97 24.24 12.24
N VAL A 17 6.51 23.18 12.91
CA VAL A 17 6.86 22.90 14.31
C VAL A 17 8.35 22.59 14.47
N MET A 18 8.96 21.96 13.46
CA MET A 18 10.38 21.57 13.46
C MET A 18 11.31 22.63 12.86
N ASP A 19 10.78 23.76 12.40
CA ASP A 19 11.52 24.79 11.65
C ASP A 19 12.34 24.23 10.47
N LEU A 20 11.73 23.31 9.70
CA LEU A 20 12.39 22.74 8.53
C LEU A 20 12.57 23.79 7.43
N SER A 21 13.80 23.91 6.92
CA SER A 21 14.09 24.82 5.81
C SER A 21 13.21 24.53 4.57
N PRO A 22 12.87 25.53 3.74
CA PRO A 22 12.07 25.34 2.54
C PRO A 22 12.64 24.29 1.57
N ASN A 23 13.98 24.20 1.48
CA ASN A 23 14.65 23.22 0.64
C ASN A 23 14.44 21.79 1.17
N MET A 24 14.50 21.60 2.49
CA MET A 24 14.23 20.31 3.12
C MET A 24 12.76 19.91 2.95
N GLN A 25 11.84 20.85 3.13
CA GLN A 25 10.42 20.60 2.89
C GLN A 25 10.16 20.15 1.45
N LYS A 26 10.75 20.84 0.47
CA LYS A 26 10.63 20.47 -0.94
C LYS A 26 11.22 19.08 -1.23
N LEU A 27 12.39 18.77 -0.68
CA LEU A 27 13.02 17.46 -0.82
C LEU A 27 12.11 16.35 -0.27
N LEU A 28 11.51 16.56 0.90
CA LEU A 28 10.68 15.56 1.58
C LEU A 28 9.26 15.41 1.01
N LEU A 29 8.75 16.42 0.28
CA LEU A 29 7.46 16.36 -0.42
C LEU A 29 7.54 15.81 -1.83
N THR A 30 8.71 15.89 -2.46
CA THR A 30 8.93 15.43 -3.83
C THR A 30 9.23 13.94 -3.82
N PRO A 31 8.46 13.09 -4.53
CA PRO A 31 8.76 11.67 -4.60
C PRO A 31 10.07 11.41 -5.37
N GLU A 32 10.81 10.38 -4.98
CA GLU A 32 12.03 9.94 -5.68
C GLU A 32 11.73 9.43 -7.10
N ARG A 33 10.58 8.77 -7.30
CA ARG A 33 10.18 8.25 -8.61
C ARG A 33 8.67 8.08 -8.72
N GLU A 34 8.14 8.44 -9.88
CA GLU A 34 6.76 8.19 -10.28
C GLU A 34 6.75 7.31 -11.53
N VAL A 35 6.03 6.19 -11.48
CA VAL A 35 5.92 5.24 -12.60
C VAL A 35 4.46 5.14 -13.00
N LYS A 36 4.16 5.44 -14.27
CA LYS A 36 2.85 5.26 -14.90
C LYS A 36 3.01 4.28 -16.06
N VAL A 37 2.25 3.20 -16.05
CA VAL A 37 2.36 2.11 -17.01
C VAL A 37 1.01 1.80 -17.65
N GLN A 38 1.07 1.30 -18.88
CA GLN A 38 -0.08 0.75 -19.57
C GLN A 38 -0.20 -0.74 -19.22
N VAL A 39 -1.38 -1.19 -18.79
CA VAL A 39 -1.67 -2.60 -18.58
C VAL A 39 -2.69 -3.05 -19.62
N ALA A 40 -2.20 -3.59 -20.74
CA ALA A 40 -3.04 -4.06 -21.84
C ALA A 40 -3.22 -5.59 -21.79
N MET A 41 -4.45 -6.06 -21.91
CA MET A 41 -4.79 -7.48 -21.86
C MET A 41 -6.01 -7.84 -22.69
N LYS A 42 -6.09 -9.09 -23.10
CA LYS A 42 -7.27 -9.66 -23.74
C LYS A 42 -8.23 -10.14 -22.63
N MET A 43 -9.45 -9.64 -22.67
CA MET A 43 -10.54 -10.01 -21.76
C MET A 43 -11.11 -11.37 -22.15
N ASP A 44 -11.89 -11.99 -21.26
CA ASP A 44 -12.51 -13.30 -21.48
C ASP A 44 -13.48 -13.30 -22.66
N ASN A 45 -14.12 -12.15 -22.94
CA ASN A 45 -14.99 -11.96 -24.10
C ASN A 45 -14.23 -11.82 -25.43
N GLY A 46 -12.89 -11.76 -25.39
CA GLY A 46 -12.02 -11.64 -26.55
C GLY A 46 -11.58 -10.22 -26.91
N ASP A 47 -12.18 -9.19 -26.31
CA ASP A 47 -11.82 -7.79 -26.53
C ASP A 47 -10.47 -7.46 -25.89
N ILE A 48 -9.80 -6.41 -26.38
CA ILE A 48 -8.59 -5.88 -25.77
C ILE A 48 -8.98 -4.70 -24.88
N ALA A 49 -8.68 -4.81 -23.59
CA ALA A 49 -8.83 -3.72 -22.64
C ALA A 49 -7.46 -3.13 -22.28
N THR A 50 -7.44 -1.83 -22.00
CA THR A 50 -6.26 -1.11 -21.54
C THR A 50 -6.58 -0.41 -20.23
N PHE A 51 -5.77 -0.68 -19.21
CA PHE A 51 -5.84 -0.05 -17.91
C PHE A 51 -4.58 0.78 -17.65
N VAL A 52 -4.66 1.68 -16.67
CA VAL A 52 -3.52 2.50 -16.23
C VAL A 52 -3.10 2.03 -14.85
N GLY A 53 -1.82 1.67 -14.72
CA GLY A 53 -1.18 1.33 -13.47
C GLY A 53 -0.24 2.42 -12.99
N PHE A 54 -0.10 2.54 -11.67
CA PHE A 54 0.80 3.49 -11.02
C PHE A 54 1.69 2.80 -9.98
N ARG A 55 2.93 3.25 -9.86
CA ARG A 55 3.80 2.98 -8.71
C ARG A 55 4.55 4.25 -8.33
N MET A 56 4.22 4.81 -7.19
CA MET A 56 4.86 5.99 -6.60
C MET A 56 5.84 5.54 -5.52
N GLN A 57 7.10 5.93 -5.69
CA GLN A 57 8.24 5.65 -4.82
C GLN A 57 8.66 6.97 -4.18
N HIS A 58 8.19 7.20 -2.95
CA HIS A 58 8.23 8.54 -2.35
C HIS A 58 9.59 8.85 -1.72
N ASN A 59 10.07 7.98 -0.82
CA ASN A 59 11.34 8.20 -0.14
C ASN A 59 11.93 6.87 0.34
N SER A 60 13.23 6.66 0.13
CA SER A 60 13.99 5.45 0.48
C SER A 60 15.06 5.69 1.56
N ALA A 61 15.12 6.87 2.17
CA ALA A 61 16.22 7.27 3.06
C ALA A 61 16.42 6.34 4.29
N ARG A 62 15.37 5.62 4.73
CA ARG A 62 15.43 4.69 5.87
C ARG A 62 15.54 3.21 5.46
N GLY A 63 15.54 2.89 4.17
CA GLY A 63 15.59 1.53 3.66
C GLY A 63 14.69 1.30 2.44
N PRO A 64 14.48 0.03 2.04
CA PRO A 64 13.61 -0.32 0.92
C PRO A 64 12.22 0.29 1.07
N MET A 65 11.60 0.67 -0.04
CA MET A 65 10.28 1.27 0.02
C MET A 65 9.20 0.22 0.33
N LYS A 66 8.16 0.63 1.05
CA LYS A 66 7.06 -0.25 1.41
C LYS A 66 5.73 0.40 1.10
N GLY A 67 4.85 -0.35 0.43
CA GLY A 67 3.44 0.03 0.35
C GLY A 67 2.58 -0.81 -0.58
N GLY A 68 1.28 -0.79 -0.29
CA GLY A 68 0.29 -1.66 -0.92
C GLY A 68 -0.05 -1.30 -2.37
N LEU A 69 -0.77 -2.21 -3.02
CA LEU A 69 -1.33 -2.08 -4.37
C LEU A 69 -2.86 -2.02 -4.28
N ARG A 70 -3.45 -0.91 -4.69
CA ARG A 70 -4.90 -0.68 -4.68
C ARG A 70 -5.51 -0.95 -6.05
N PHE A 71 -6.51 -1.81 -6.13
CA PHE A 71 -7.32 -2.00 -7.33
C PHE A 71 -8.69 -1.38 -7.06
N HIS A 72 -8.90 -0.16 -7.53
CA HIS A 72 -10.13 0.58 -7.33
C HIS A 72 -10.38 1.52 -8.52
N HIS A 73 -11.65 1.78 -8.84
CA HIS A 73 -12.03 2.58 -10.01
C HIS A 73 -11.68 4.08 -9.87
N GLU A 74 -11.45 4.54 -8.65
CA GLU A 74 -11.06 5.93 -8.35
C GLU A 74 -9.54 6.11 -8.21
N VAL A 75 -8.72 5.08 -8.49
CA VAL A 75 -7.26 5.22 -8.40
C VAL A 75 -6.76 6.22 -9.42
N ASP A 76 -6.12 7.28 -8.95
CA ASP A 76 -5.40 8.26 -9.76
C ASP A 76 -3.99 8.53 -9.22
N ALA A 77 -3.21 9.33 -9.96
CA ALA A 77 -1.82 9.62 -9.58
C ALA A 77 -1.72 10.41 -8.26
N ASP A 78 -2.64 11.34 -8.02
CA ASP A 78 -2.65 12.22 -6.84
C ASP A 78 -2.94 11.41 -5.56
N GLU A 79 -3.92 10.51 -5.61
CA GLU A 79 -4.25 9.61 -4.52
C GLU A 79 -3.07 8.70 -4.19
N VAL A 80 -2.46 8.07 -5.20
CA VAL A 80 -1.35 7.13 -5.00
C VAL A 80 -0.14 7.87 -4.42
N LEU A 81 0.16 9.08 -4.88
CA LEU A 81 1.25 9.90 -4.33
C LEU A 81 0.99 10.29 -2.87
N ALA A 82 -0.23 10.73 -2.56
CA ALA A 82 -0.62 11.05 -1.18
C ALA A 82 -0.46 9.85 -0.24
N LEU A 83 -0.87 8.66 -0.68
CA LEU A 83 -0.72 7.44 0.10
C LEU A 83 0.74 6.97 0.22
N ALA A 84 1.57 7.21 -0.80
CA ALA A 84 3.01 6.87 -0.76
C ALA A 84 3.77 7.77 0.23
N SER A 85 3.44 9.06 0.30
CA SER A 85 4.02 9.97 1.30
C SER A 85 3.62 9.55 2.71
N LEU A 86 2.35 9.23 2.95
CA LEU A 86 1.87 8.69 4.23
C LEU A 86 2.58 7.39 4.63
N MET A 87 2.95 6.52 3.69
CA MET A 87 3.74 5.33 4.00
C MET A 87 5.16 5.66 4.48
N THR A 88 5.77 6.74 3.97
CA THR A 88 7.08 7.22 4.45
C THR A 88 6.99 7.63 5.91
N TRP A 89 5.98 8.43 6.26
CA TRP A 89 5.79 8.91 7.63
C TRP A 89 5.37 7.77 8.57
N LYS A 90 4.48 6.89 8.12
CA LYS A 90 4.02 5.74 8.90
C LYS A 90 5.16 4.83 9.31
N THR A 91 6.02 4.44 8.36
CA THR A 91 7.16 3.56 8.62
C THR A 91 8.20 4.23 9.52
N ALA A 92 8.38 5.55 9.41
CA ALA A 92 9.19 6.34 10.32
C ALA A 92 8.63 6.35 11.76
N VAL A 93 7.33 6.58 11.93
CA VAL A 93 6.67 6.65 13.25
C VAL A 93 6.77 5.33 14.02
N VAL A 94 6.62 4.19 13.35
CA VAL A 94 6.72 2.86 14.00
C VAL A 94 8.13 2.28 13.98
N ASP A 95 9.12 3.09 13.61
CA ASP A 95 10.55 2.76 13.63
C ASP A 95 10.95 1.44 12.94
N ILE A 96 10.41 1.20 11.74
CA ILE A 96 10.80 0.06 10.90
C ILE A 96 11.69 0.51 9.74
N PRO A 97 12.66 -0.31 9.27
CA PRO A 97 13.67 0.10 8.28
C PRO A 97 13.14 0.10 6.85
N TYR A 98 12.07 0.86 6.63
CA TYR A 98 11.42 1.03 5.34
C TYR A 98 11.23 2.51 5.01
N GLY A 99 11.25 2.78 3.71
CA GLY A 99 10.73 3.99 3.10
C GLY A 99 9.23 3.89 2.77
N GLY A 100 8.74 4.82 1.96
CA GLY A 100 7.34 4.85 1.53
C GLY A 100 7.16 4.68 0.03
N ALA A 101 6.25 3.80 -0.36
CA ALA A 101 5.73 3.69 -1.71
C ALA A 101 4.22 3.42 -1.70
N LYS A 102 3.58 3.51 -2.86
CA LYS A 102 2.22 3.03 -3.09
C LYS A 102 2.03 2.75 -4.56
N GLY A 103 1.13 1.85 -4.90
CA GLY A 103 0.73 1.66 -6.29
C GLY A 103 -0.73 1.27 -6.42
N GLY A 104 -1.16 1.10 -7.65
CA GLY A 104 -2.52 0.66 -7.93
C GLY A 104 -2.83 0.63 -9.42
N ILE A 105 -4.02 0.12 -9.74
CA ILE A 105 -4.59 0.11 -11.08
C ILE A 105 -5.99 0.71 -10.96
N SER A 106 -6.32 1.62 -11.88
CA SER A 106 -7.67 2.17 -12.01
C SER A 106 -8.62 1.13 -12.60
N VAL A 107 -9.25 0.32 -11.73
CA VAL A 107 -10.15 -0.77 -12.12
C VAL A 107 -11.15 -1.11 -11.02
N ASP A 108 -12.37 -1.52 -11.38
CA ASP A 108 -13.25 -2.22 -10.45
C ASP A 108 -12.93 -3.72 -10.48
N PRO A 109 -12.29 -4.31 -9.44
CA PRO A 109 -11.96 -5.73 -9.44
C PRO A 109 -13.20 -6.63 -9.45
N ARG A 110 -14.40 -6.11 -9.14
CA ARG A 110 -15.66 -6.89 -9.16
C ARG A 110 -16.22 -7.07 -10.57
N SER A 111 -15.79 -6.25 -11.53
CA SER A 111 -16.21 -6.39 -12.93
C SER A 111 -15.34 -7.38 -13.70
N LEU A 112 -14.24 -7.85 -13.11
CA LEU A 112 -13.32 -8.82 -13.71
C LEU A 112 -13.63 -10.25 -13.24
N SER A 113 -13.42 -11.21 -14.12
CA SER A 113 -13.34 -12.60 -13.73
C SER A 113 -12.07 -12.88 -12.91
N GLY A 114 -12.02 -14.02 -12.22
CA GLY A 114 -10.80 -14.43 -11.52
C GLY A 114 -9.58 -14.57 -12.45
N ASN A 115 -9.80 -15.04 -13.69
CA ASN A 115 -8.75 -15.19 -14.69
C ASN A 115 -8.26 -13.83 -15.20
N GLU A 116 -9.20 -12.90 -15.43
CA GLU A 116 -8.86 -11.55 -15.87
C GLU A 116 -8.10 -10.79 -14.78
N LEU A 117 -8.50 -10.94 -13.52
CA LEU A 117 -7.80 -10.35 -12.39
C LEU A 117 -6.37 -10.91 -12.22
N GLU A 118 -6.20 -12.22 -12.42
CA GLU A 118 -4.87 -12.85 -12.43
C GLU A 118 -4.01 -12.31 -13.57
N LEU A 119 -4.54 -12.31 -14.80
CA LEU A 119 -3.82 -11.84 -15.99
C LEU A 119 -3.42 -10.36 -15.86
N MET A 120 -4.33 -9.51 -15.37
CA MET A 120 -4.07 -8.12 -15.05
C MET A 120 -2.93 -7.97 -14.06
N THR A 121 -2.98 -8.72 -12.96
CA THR A 121 -1.95 -8.69 -11.91
C THR A 121 -0.59 -9.05 -12.48
N ARG A 122 -0.52 -10.10 -13.30
CA ARG A 122 0.72 -10.56 -13.94
C ARG A 122 1.27 -9.53 -14.91
N LYS A 123 0.42 -8.96 -15.77
CA LYS A 123 0.81 -7.90 -16.70
C LYS A 123 1.31 -6.66 -15.97
N PHE A 124 0.70 -6.30 -14.86
CA PHE A 124 1.17 -5.19 -14.05
C PHE A 124 2.55 -5.45 -13.43
N VAL A 125 2.85 -6.70 -13.04
CA VAL A 125 4.20 -7.07 -12.59
C VAL A 125 5.22 -6.99 -13.73
N ASP A 126 4.87 -7.44 -14.94
CA ASP A 126 5.74 -7.33 -16.11
C ASP A 126 6.22 -5.88 -16.33
N GLU A 127 5.32 -4.91 -16.13
CA GLU A 127 5.63 -3.48 -16.27
C GLU A 127 6.40 -2.87 -15.09
N LEU A 128 6.39 -3.51 -13.92
CA LEU A 128 6.99 -2.97 -12.69
C LEU A 128 8.25 -3.69 -12.22
N GLN A 129 8.56 -4.88 -12.77
CA GLN A 129 9.58 -5.77 -12.23
C GLN A 129 10.98 -5.15 -12.10
N ASP A 130 11.33 -4.15 -12.91
CA ASP A 130 12.63 -3.45 -12.83
C ASP A 130 12.69 -2.41 -11.70
N VAL A 131 11.54 -1.95 -11.20
CA VAL A 131 11.46 -0.90 -10.17
C VAL A 131 11.10 -1.44 -8.78
N ILE A 132 10.54 -2.64 -8.69
CA ILE A 132 10.30 -3.34 -7.43
C ILE A 132 11.43 -4.33 -7.12
N GLY A 133 11.54 -4.75 -5.86
CA GLY A 133 12.59 -5.66 -5.41
C GLY A 133 12.56 -5.88 -3.90
N PRO A 134 13.03 -7.04 -3.40
CA PRO A 134 13.05 -7.34 -1.96
C PRO A 134 13.93 -6.37 -1.15
N ASP A 135 14.86 -5.69 -1.80
CA ASP A 135 15.80 -4.71 -1.26
C ASP A 135 15.60 -3.29 -1.85
N LYS A 136 14.54 -3.08 -2.63
CA LYS A 136 14.26 -1.81 -3.32
C LYS A 136 12.88 -1.26 -2.98
N ASP A 137 11.84 -2.02 -3.29
CA ASP A 137 10.45 -1.63 -3.11
C ASP A 137 9.58 -2.88 -3.06
N ILE A 138 8.88 -3.05 -1.93
CA ILE A 138 8.20 -4.29 -1.55
C ILE A 138 6.69 -4.03 -1.49
N PRO A 139 5.90 -4.47 -2.49
CA PRO A 139 4.46 -4.34 -2.46
C PRO A 139 3.74 -5.11 -1.34
N ALA A 140 2.45 -4.83 -1.17
CA ALA A 140 1.54 -5.48 -0.23
C ALA A 140 0.09 -5.41 -0.75
N PRO A 141 -0.86 -6.13 -0.13
CA PRO A 141 -2.28 -5.89 -0.31
C PRO A 141 -2.67 -4.47 0.12
N ASP A 142 -3.69 -3.95 -0.55
CA ASP A 142 -4.49 -2.81 -0.17
C ASP A 142 -5.95 -3.06 -0.60
N MET A 143 -6.79 -2.04 -0.67
CA MET A 143 -8.17 -2.18 -1.13
C MET A 143 -8.23 -2.80 -2.54
N GLY A 144 -9.07 -3.82 -2.70
CA GLY A 144 -9.23 -4.55 -3.96
C GLY A 144 -8.16 -5.60 -4.25
N THR A 145 -7.17 -5.78 -3.37
CA THR A 145 -6.17 -6.86 -3.48
C THR A 145 -6.06 -7.65 -2.17
N ASN A 146 -5.55 -8.88 -2.24
CA ASN A 146 -5.52 -9.80 -1.10
C ASN A 146 -4.33 -10.78 -1.22
N ALA A 147 -4.31 -11.81 -0.38
CA ALA A 147 -3.24 -12.81 -0.38
C ALA A 147 -3.12 -13.57 -1.72
N GLN A 148 -4.23 -13.84 -2.40
CA GLN A 148 -4.21 -14.48 -3.72
C GLN A 148 -3.51 -13.59 -4.76
N VAL A 149 -3.79 -12.28 -4.77
CA VAL A 149 -3.11 -11.32 -5.65
C VAL A 149 -1.61 -11.30 -5.35
N MET A 150 -1.21 -11.32 -4.07
CA MET A 150 0.21 -11.37 -3.72
C MET A 150 0.88 -12.66 -4.18
N ALA A 151 0.19 -13.80 -4.12
CA ALA A 151 0.71 -15.07 -4.62
C ALA A 151 0.99 -15.01 -6.13
N TRP A 152 0.10 -14.40 -6.92
CA TRP A 152 0.33 -14.18 -8.35
C TRP A 152 1.52 -13.25 -8.60
N ILE A 153 1.70 -12.21 -7.80
CA ILE A 153 2.83 -11.29 -7.93
C ILE A 153 4.16 -12.01 -7.69
N VAL A 154 4.27 -12.79 -6.63
CA VAL A 154 5.47 -13.62 -6.38
C VAL A 154 5.75 -14.49 -7.59
N ASN A 155 4.77 -15.30 -7.99
CA ASN A 155 4.94 -16.25 -9.07
C ASN A 155 5.32 -15.58 -10.41
N GLN A 156 4.81 -14.39 -10.69
CA GLN A 156 5.17 -13.66 -11.90
C GLN A 156 6.57 -13.06 -11.81
N TYR A 157 6.92 -12.44 -10.68
CA TYR A 157 8.24 -11.84 -10.46
C TYR A 157 9.36 -12.88 -10.51
N GLU A 158 9.10 -14.09 -10.00
CA GLU A 158 10.07 -15.20 -10.00
C GLU A 158 10.46 -15.66 -11.40
N LYS A 159 9.65 -15.40 -12.44
CA LYS A 159 10.02 -15.69 -13.84
C LYS A 159 11.19 -14.84 -14.32
N PHE A 160 11.37 -13.65 -13.75
CA PHE A 160 12.42 -12.71 -14.13
C PHE A 160 13.63 -12.81 -13.21
N HIS A 161 13.41 -13.02 -11.91
CA HIS A 161 14.45 -12.89 -10.88
C HIS A 161 14.75 -14.17 -10.09
N GLY A 162 14.09 -15.28 -10.43
CA GLY A 162 14.15 -16.51 -9.63
C GLY A 162 13.42 -16.40 -8.30
N PHE A 163 13.54 -17.41 -7.45
CA PHE A 163 12.82 -17.52 -6.17
C PHE A 163 13.07 -16.32 -5.25
N ASN A 164 12.02 -15.54 -4.98
CA ASN A 164 12.10 -14.29 -4.20
C ASN A 164 10.82 -14.08 -3.38
N PRO A 165 10.57 -14.88 -2.32
CA PRO A 165 9.35 -14.79 -1.53
C PRO A 165 9.23 -13.44 -0.80
N ALA A 166 10.33 -12.70 -0.62
CA ALA A 166 10.36 -11.39 0.03
C ALA A 166 9.88 -10.23 -0.85
N ILE A 167 9.63 -10.45 -2.16
CA ILE A 167 9.22 -9.37 -3.08
C ILE A 167 7.91 -8.70 -2.66
N VAL A 168 7.00 -9.44 -2.04
CA VAL A 168 5.75 -8.90 -1.48
C VAL A 168 5.47 -9.46 -0.11
N THR A 169 4.79 -8.67 0.71
CA THR A 169 4.26 -9.12 2.01
C THR A 169 2.77 -9.39 1.89
N GLY A 170 2.21 -10.26 2.72
CA GLY A 170 0.78 -10.57 2.68
C GLY A 170 0.37 -11.66 1.74
N LYS A 171 1.29 -12.60 1.56
CA LYS A 171 1.08 -13.88 0.90
C LYS A 171 0.34 -14.84 1.83
N PRO A 172 -0.27 -15.91 1.28
CA PRO A 172 -0.75 -17.05 2.08
C PRO A 172 0.37 -17.64 2.94
N LEU A 173 0.01 -18.29 4.05
CA LEU A 173 0.98 -18.89 4.98
C LEU A 173 1.84 -19.93 4.29
N GLU A 174 1.23 -20.75 3.43
CA GLU A 174 1.86 -21.79 2.63
C GLU A 174 2.87 -21.24 1.62
N LEU A 175 2.80 -19.94 1.31
CA LEU A 175 3.70 -19.23 0.40
C LEU A 175 4.59 -18.23 1.15
N HIS A 176 5.15 -18.64 2.29
CA HIS A 176 6.03 -17.81 3.13
C HIS A 176 5.33 -16.52 3.62
N GLY A 177 4.03 -16.62 3.88
CA GLY A 177 3.27 -15.62 4.62
C GLY A 177 3.72 -15.56 6.08
N ALA A 178 3.40 -14.45 6.75
CA ALA A 178 3.63 -14.32 8.18
C ALA A 178 2.34 -14.67 8.93
N ASP A 179 2.48 -15.50 9.95
CA ASP A 179 1.39 -15.79 10.88
C ASP A 179 0.96 -14.52 11.63
N GLY A 180 -0.32 -14.46 11.98
CA GLY A 180 -0.95 -13.31 12.64
C GLY A 180 -1.07 -12.04 11.80
N ARG A 181 -0.84 -12.11 10.49
CA ARG A 181 -0.90 -10.95 9.60
C ARG A 181 -2.34 -10.44 9.41
N GLU A 182 -3.31 -11.34 9.33
CA GLU A 182 -4.68 -11.01 8.97
C GLU A 182 -5.29 -10.06 10.00
N GLU A 183 -5.12 -10.38 11.28
CA GLU A 183 -5.58 -9.60 12.41
C GLU A 183 -4.67 -8.42 12.78
N ALA A 184 -3.42 -8.37 12.29
CA ALA A 184 -2.39 -7.44 12.78
C ALA A 184 -2.84 -5.97 12.82
N THR A 185 -3.60 -5.52 11.82
CA THR A 185 -4.07 -4.12 11.78
C THR A 185 -5.19 -3.88 12.79
N GLY A 186 -6.17 -4.78 12.89
CA GLY A 186 -7.27 -4.68 13.87
C GLY A 186 -6.76 -4.80 15.30
N ARG A 187 -5.88 -5.77 15.56
CA ARG A 187 -5.18 -5.92 16.84
C ARG A 187 -4.42 -4.64 17.22
N GLY A 188 -3.75 -3.99 16.26
CA GLY A 188 -3.09 -2.71 16.48
C GLY A 188 -4.07 -1.60 16.89
N VAL A 189 -5.25 -1.53 16.27
CA VAL A 189 -6.32 -0.60 16.66
C VAL A 189 -6.76 -0.86 18.10
N GLY A 190 -7.02 -2.11 18.47
CA GLY A 190 -7.41 -2.48 19.84
C GLY A 190 -6.36 -2.10 20.88
N LEU A 191 -5.09 -2.46 20.64
CA LEU A 191 -3.97 -2.15 21.55
C LEU A 191 -3.78 -0.64 21.74
N LEU A 192 -3.83 0.14 20.66
CA LEU A 192 -3.70 1.60 20.74
C LEU A 192 -4.90 2.24 21.44
N THR A 193 -6.11 1.70 21.23
CA THR A 193 -7.33 2.16 21.91
C THR A 193 -7.23 1.91 23.41
N GLU A 194 -6.80 0.73 23.83
CA GLU A 194 -6.60 0.40 25.25
C GLU A 194 -5.55 1.32 25.90
N ALA A 195 -4.41 1.52 25.23
CA ALA A 195 -3.38 2.44 25.70
C ALA A 195 -3.87 3.90 25.81
N LEU A 196 -4.75 4.33 24.90
CA LEU A 196 -5.35 5.66 24.94
C LEU A 196 -6.37 5.80 26.08
N LEU A 197 -7.24 4.81 26.27
CA LEU A 197 -8.20 4.78 27.36
C LEU A 197 -7.51 4.85 28.73
N GLY A 198 -6.39 4.14 28.89
CA GLY A 198 -5.57 4.21 30.09
C GLY A 198 -5.04 5.61 30.40
N LYS A 199 -4.77 6.44 29.39
CA LYS A 199 -4.38 7.86 29.59
C LYS A 199 -5.51 8.75 30.07
N PHE A 200 -6.76 8.29 29.91
CA PHE A 200 -7.97 8.99 30.37
C PHE A 200 -8.59 8.33 31.61
N ASP A 201 -7.85 7.42 32.27
CA ASP A 201 -8.32 6.65 33.42
C ASP A 201 -9.65 5.91 33.13
N ARG A 202 -9.79 5.35 31.92
CA ARG A 202 -10.95 4.56 31.48
C ARG A 202 -10.56 3.15 31.07
N THR A 203 -11.52 2.25 31.13
CA THR A 203 -11.38 0.88 30.59
C THR A 203 -12.27 0.66 29.37
N ALA A 204 -11.94 -0.37 28.59
CA ALA A 204 -12.76 -0.77 27.45
C ALA A 204 -14.17 -1.21 27.88
N SER A 205 -14.30 -1.89 29.03
CA SER A 205 -15.59 -2.35 29.58
C SER A 205 -16.56 -1.23 29.96
N GLU A 206 -16.04 -0.02 30.22
CA GLU A 206 -16.83 1.15 30.60
C GLU A 206 -17.12 2.07 29.39
N SER A 207 -16.65 1.69 28.20
CA SER A 207 -16.69 2.51 27.00
C SER A 207 -17.65 1.92 25.96
N THR A 208 -18.27 2.79 25.15
CA THR A 208 -19.01 2.38 23.95
C THR A 208 -18.14 2.64 22.73
N ILE A 209 -18.02 1.63 21.86
CA ILE A 209 -17.17 1.67 20.66
C ILE A 209 -18.07 1.65 19.42
N ALA A 210 -17.79 2.52 18.46
CA ALA A 210 -18.43 2.53 17.15
C ALA A 210 -17.39 2.25 16.07
N ILE A 211 -17.63 1.23 15.24
CA ILE A 211 -16.75 0.85 14.13
C ILE A 211 -17.48 1.13 12.81
N GLN A 212 -16.89 1.98 11.97
CA GLN A 212 -17.40 2.26 10.63
C GLN A 212 -16.65 1.41 9.61
N GLY A 213 -17.37 0.48 8.97
CA GLY A 213 -16.83 -0.45 7.97
C GLY A 213 -16.40 -1.78 8.58
N PHE A 214 -16.81 -2.88 7.95
CA PHE A 214 -16.64 -4.24 8.48
C PHE A 214 -15.87 -5.15 7.51
N GLY A 215 -14.81 -4.59 6.91
CA GLY A 215 -13.79 -5.38 6.20
C GLY A 215 -12.72 -5.90 7.16
N ASN A 216 -11.58 -6.38 6.63
CA ASN A 216 -10.50 -6.99 7.42
C ASN A 216 -10.12 -6.20 8.69
N VAL A 217 -9.95 -4.88 8.60
CA VAL A 217 -9.56 -4.10 9.78
C VAL A 217 -10.67 -4.05 10.82
N GLY A 218 -11.91 -3.71 10.41
CA GLY A 218 -13.03 -3.49 11.32
C GLY A 218 -13.58 -4.78 11.95
N SER A 219 -13.42 -5.94 11.29
CA SER A 219 -13.82 -7.22 11.88
C SER A 219 -12.85 -7.74 12.94
N TRP A 220 -11.58 -7.33 12.86
CA TRP A 220 -10.51 -7.74 13.79
C TRP A 220 -10.22 -6.69 14.89
N ALA A 221 -10.70 -5.46 14.75
CA ALA A 221 -10.55 -4.37 15.71
C ALA A 221 -11.59 -4.46 16.83
#